data_AF-A0A7C5SSR0-F1
#
_entry.id   AF-A0A7C5SSR0-F1
#
_cell.length_a   1.000
_cell.length_b   1.000
_cell.length_c   1.000
_cell.angle_alpha   90.00
_cell.angle_beta   90.00
_cell.angle_gamma   90.00
#
_symmetry.space_group_name_H-M   'P 1'
#
loop_
_entity.id
_entity.type
_entity.pdbx_description
1 polymer ?
#
loop_
_entity_poly.entity_id
_entity_poly.type
_entity_poly.pdbx_seq_one_letter_code
_entity_poly.pdbx_strand_id
1 'polypeptide(L)'
;MKFLVTKDLAHSQLLAYLIGAVLTAILLYLGLDVVLHGYVIGSDMTAIRSTLFGNSETFEEPILIDSLLLQVHIDLFITIFVLLILSSIYIRVHNKTTAMKWVLHALFILGLLAPLSLLLAYFWSEDFVMVWVVTFLLWHLLAVGISLSIFPRLNFR
;
A
#
# COMPACT_ATOMS: atom_id res chain seq x y z
N MET A 1 7.51 27.21 38.02
CA MET A 1 6.17 27.01 37.43
C MET A 1 6.04 25.53 37.12
N LYS A 2 5.20 24.82 37.89
CA LYS A 2 5.12 23.35 37.93
C LYS A 2 3.71 22.91 37.53
N PHE A 3 3.25 23.43 36.38
CA PHE A 3 1.95 23.17 35.79
C PHE A 3 2.17 23.11 34.28
N LEU A 4 1.51 22.18 33.59
CA LEU A 4 1.69 21.75 32.19
C LEU A 4 2.58 20.51 31.97
N VAL A 5 2.74 19.65 32.97
CA VAL A 5 2.75 18.21 32.65
C VAL A 5 1.33 17.74 32.88
N THR A 6 0.47 17.99 31.89
CA THR A 6 -0.76 17.20 31.75
C THR A 6 -0.32 15.77 31.50
N LYS A 7 -0.13 15.08 32.63
CA LYS A 7 -0.17 13.63 32.78
C LYS A 7 -1.55 13.06 32.36
N ASP A 8 -2.44 13.90 31.84
CA ASP A 8 -3.72 13.56 31.20
C ASP A 8 -3.55 13.01 29.78
N LEU A 9 -2.50 12.21 29.60
CA LEU A 9 -2.66 11.01 28.80
C LEU A 9 -3.49 9.98 29.60
N ALA A 10 -4.72 10.36 29.95
CA ALA A 10 -5.87 9.53 29.60
C ALA A 10 -5.99 9.48 28.05
N HIS A 11 -4.88 9.13 27.40
CA HIS A 11 -4.66 8.65 26.02
C HIS A 11 -5.12 7.19 26.01
N SER A 12 -6.26 6.90 26.63
CA SER A 12 -7.56 6.88 25.97
C SER A 12 -7.61 5.61 25.15
N GLN A 13 -8.15 4.57 25.79
CA GLN A 13 -8.53 3.34 25.12
C GLN A 13 -9.31 3.63 23.82
N LEU A 14 -10.07 4.72 23.78
CA LEU A 14 -10.73 5.22 22.56
C LEU A 14 -9.75 5.47 21.40
N LEU A 15 -8.58 6.07 21.66
CA LEU A 15 -7.55 6.23 20.64
C LEU A 15 -6.96 4.88 20.21
N ALA A 16 -6.76 3.95 21.14
CA ALA A 16 -6.32 2.59 20.80
C ALA A 16 -7.35 1.85 19.92
N TYR A 17 -8.64 1.97 20.23
CA TYR A 17 -9.73 1.45 19.41
C TYR A 17 -9.79 2.12 18.04
N LEU A 18 -9.64 3.45 17.97
CA LEU A 18 -9.58 4.17 16.71
C LEU A 18 -8.42 3.70 15.84
N ILE A 19 -7.22 3.60 16.40
CA ILE A 19 -6.04 3.11 15.67
C ILE A 19 -6.25 1.65 15.23
N GLY A 20 -6.80 0.79 16.10
CA GLY A 20 -7.11 -0.60 15.75
C GLY A 20 -8.14 -0.71 14.61
N ALA A 21 -9.19 0.12 14.62
CA ALA A 21 -10.19 0.17 13.56
C ALA A 21 -9.58 0.65 12.23
N VAL A 22 -8.73 1.70 12.27
CA VAL A 22 -8.01 2.20 11.09
C VAL A 22 -7.07 1.13 10.52
N LEU A 23 -6.32 0.43 11.36
CA LEU A 23 -5.44 -0.67 10.91
C LEU A 23 -6.24 -1.82 10.29
N THR A 24 -7.40 -2.15 10.87
CA THR A 24 -8.30 -3.18 10.31
C THR A 24 -8.82 -2.76 8.94
N ALA A 25 -9.20 -1.49 8.78
CA ALA A 25 -9.62 -0.95 7.49
C ALA A 25 -8.47 -0.95 6.47
N ILE A 26 -7.24 -0.62 6.88
CA ILE A 26 -6.04 -0.70 6.01
C ILE A 26 -5.78 -2.15 5.59
N LEU A 27 -5.86 -3.12 6.50
CA LEU A 27 -5.67 -4.53 6.16
C LEU A 27 -6.74 -5.04 5.18
N LEU A 28 -7.99 -4.63 5.39
CA LEU A 28 -9.07 -4.95 4.45
C LEU A 28 -8.81 -4.32 3.08
N TYR A 29 -8.40 -3.05 3.04
CA TYR A 29 -8.00 -2.38 1.81
C TYR A 29 -6.89 -3.13 1.09
N LEU A 30 -5.79 -3.49 1.77
CA LEU A 30 -4.66 -4.20 1.16
C LEU A 30 -5.09 -5.55 0.57
N GLY A 31 -6.02 -6.26 1.22
CA GLY A 31 -6.57 -7.50 0.68
C GLY A 31 -7.45 -7.27 -0.55
N LEU A 32 -8.34 -6.27 -0.50
CA LEU A 32 -9.23 -5.92 -1.61
C LEU A 32 -8.47 -5.34 -2.81
N ASP A 33 -7.39 -4.61 -2.57
CA ASP A 33 -6.55 -4.03 -3.61
C ASP A 33 -5.89 -5.12 -4.48
N VAL A 34 -5.39 -6.19 -3.84
CA VAL A 34 -4.87 -7.38 -4.55
C VAL A 34 -5.96 -8.05 -5.38
N VAL A 35 -7.17 -8.20 -4.83
CA VAL A 35 -8.31 -8.79 -5.55
C VAL A 35 -8.72 -7.92 -6.73
N LEU A 36 -8.78 -6.61 -6.55
CA LEU A 36 -9.14 -5.66 -7.60
C LEU A 36 -8.13 -5.68 -8.74
N HIS A 37 -6.82 -5.66 -8.44
CA HIS A 37 -5.78 -5.75 -9.47
C HIS A 37 -5.79 -7.10 -10.18
N GLY A 38 -6.04 -8.20 -9.46
CA GLY A 38 -6.23 -9.52 -10.06
C GLY A 38 -7.43 -9.59 -11.01
N TYR A 39 -8.50 -8.84 -10.72
CA TYR A 39 -9.70 -8.77 -11.55
C TYR A 39 -9.56 -7.81 -12.74
N VAL A 40 -8.94 -6.65 -12.55
CA VAL A 40 -8.86 -5.59 -13.58
C VAL A 40 -7.69 -5.80 -14.53
N ILE A 41 -6.52 -6.22 -14.03
CA ILE A 41 -5.31 -6.40 -14.84
C ILE A 41 -5.03 -7.89 -15.10
N GLY A 42 -5.28 -8.74 -14.11
CA GLY A 42 -5.06 -10.19 -14.23
C GLY A 42 -4.24 -10.76 -13.08
N SER A 43 -4.40 -12.06 -12.85
CA SER A 43 -3.74 -12.80 -11.76
C SER A 43 -2.43 -13.49 -12.16
N ASP A 44 -2.19 -13.68 -13.45
CA ASP A 44 -1.01 -14.34 -14.00
C ASP A 44 -0.35 -13.49 -15.08
N MET A 45 0.92 -13.78 -15.38
CA MET A 45 1.73 -12.98 -16.30
C MET A 45 1.14 -12.94 -17.72
N THR A 46 0.48 -14.01 -18.17
CA THR A 46 -0.14 -14.06 -19.50
C THR A 46 -1.37 -13.16 -19.53
N ALA A 47 -2.25 -13.26 -18.53
CA ALA A 47 -3.41 -12.39 -18.39
C ALA A 47 -3.00 -10.91 -18.32
N ILE A 48 -2.00 -10.57 -17.48
CA ILE A 48 -1.51 -9.19 -17.33
C ILE A 48 -1.02 -8.62 -18.66
N ARG A 49 -0.24 -9.40 -19.41
CA ARG A 49 0.27 -8.96 -20.72
C ARG A 49 -0.85 -8.80 -21.73
N SER A 50 -1.78 -9.74 -21.77
CA SER A 50 -2.95 -9.68 -22.66
C SER A 50 -3.82 -8.47 -22.36
N THR A 51 -4.05 -8.15 -21.09
CA THR A 51 -4.84 -6.97 -20.70
C THR A 51 -4.10 -5.67 -20.97
N LEU A 52 -2.80 -5.57 -20.70
CA LEU A 52 -2.04 -4.33 -20.90
C LEU A 52 -1.76 -4.02 -22.37
N PHE A 53 -1.41 -5.03 -23.16
CA PHE A 53 -0.92 -4.86 -24.53
C PHE A 53 -1.86 -5.40 -25.61
N GLY A 54 -2.91 -6.09 -25.21
CA GLY A 54 -3.80 -6.81 -26.13
C GLY A 54 -3.17 -8.11 -26.65
N ASN A 55 -3.99 -8.88 -27.36
CA ASN A 55 -3.54 -10.09 -28.05
C ASN A 55 -4.25 -10.20 -29.40
N SER A 56 -3.48 -10.14 -30.48
CA SER A 56 -4.00 -10.22 -31.84
C SER A 56 -4.49 -11.61 -32.24
N GLU A 57 -4.01 -12.67 -31.58
CA GLU A 57 -4.44 -14.05 -31.85
C GLU A 57 -5.80 -14.35 -31.22
N THR A 58 -6.10 -13.75 -30.07
CA THR A 58 -7.38 -13.90 -29.36
C THR A 58 -8.34 -12.72 -29.56
N PHE A 59 -7.94 -11.74 -30.37
CA PHE A 59 -8.70 -10.50 -30.63
C PHE A 59 -9.01 -9.70 -29.36
N GLU A 60 -8.09 -9.72 -28.40
CA GLU A 60 -8.17 -8.93 -27.18
C GLU A 60 -7.55 -7.55 -27.42
N GLU A 61 -8.32 -6.50 -27.15
CA GLU A 61 -7.84 -5.13 -27.24
C GLU A 61 -7.03 -4.76 -25.97
N PRO A 62 -5.95 -3.96 -26.12
CA PRO A 62 -5.25 -3.42 -24.97
C PRO A 62 -6.17 -2.56 -24.12
N ILE A 63 -5.88 -2.50 -22.82
CA ILE A 63 -6.56 -1.59 -21.90
C ILE A 63 -6.55 -0.16 -22.44
N LEU A 64 -7.70 0.51 -22.32
CA LEU A 64 -7.81 1.91 -22.68
C LEU A 64 -6.90 2.76 -21.79
N ILE A 65 -6.13 3.65 -22.42
CA ILE A 65 -5.22 4.57 -21.72
C ILE A 65 -5.93 5.37 -20.62
N ASP A 66 -7.18 5.79 -20.84
CA ASP A 66 -7.97 6.51 -19.85
C ASP A 66 -8.29 5.66 -18.62
N SER A 67 -8.60 4.37 -18.83
CA SER A 67 -8.85 3.43 -17.73
C SER A 67 -7.57 3.15 -16.94
N LEU A 68 -6.44 2.96 -17.64
CA LEU A 68 -5.14 2.76 -17.00
C LEU A 68 -4.72 3.99 -16.18
N LEU A 69 -4.83 5.20 -16.74
CA LEU A 69 -4.46 6.43 -16.05
C LEU A 69 -5.36 6.69 -14.84
N LEU A 70 -6.66 6.42 -14.95
CA LEU A 70 -7.59 6.53 -13.83
C LEU A 70 -7.22 5.55 -12.71
N GLN A 71 -6.89 4.30 -13.06
CA GLN A 71 -6.46 3.29 -12.09
C GLN A 71 -5.17 3.73 -11.38
N VAL A 72 -4.12 4.05 -12.14
CA VAL A 72 -2.83 4.52 -11.58
C VAL A 72 -3.03 5.75 -10.68
N HIS A 73 -3.94 6.67 -11.05
CA HIS A 73 -4.27 7.83 -10.23
C HIS A 73 -4.91 7.43 -8.89
N ILE A 74 -5.91 6.54 -8.91
CA ILE A 74 -6.56 6.04 -7.70
C ILE A 74 -5.54 5.30 -6.82
N ASP A 75 -4.71 4.45 -7.41
CA ASP A 75 -3.70 3.67 -6.71
C ASP A 75 -2.68 4.58 -6.03
N LEU A 76 -2.16 5.58 -6.75
CA LEU A 76 -1.24 6.57 -6.19
C LEU A 76 -1.87 7.31 -5.02
N PHE A 77 -3.12 7.76 -5.19
CA PHE A 77 -3.82 8.51 -4.16
C PHE A 77 -3.99 7.66 -2.90
N ILE A 78 -4.61 6.49 -3.00
CA ILE A 78 -4.88 5.64 -1.83
C ILE A 78 -3.58 5.13 -1.21
N THR A 79 -2.59 4.75 -2.02
CA THR A 79 -1.28 4.30 -1.50
C THR A 79 -0.62 5.40 -0.68
N ILE A 80 -0.61 6.66 -1.14
CA ILE A 80 -0.07 7.78 -0.36
C ILE A 80 -0.82 7.93 0.97
N PHE A 81 -2.15 7.84 0.99
CA PHE A 81 -2.92 7.89 2.24
C PHE A 81 -2.54 6.77 3.20
N VAL A 82 -2.49 5.53 2.72
CA VAL A 82 -2.10 4.38 3.55
C VAL A 82 -0.67 4.54 4.06
N LEU A 83 0.27 4.94 3.20
CA LEU A 83 1.66 5.20 3.58
C LEU A 83 1.76 6.25 4.69
N LEU A 84 1.07 7.38 4.55
CA LEU A 84 1.10 8.46 5.54
C LEU A 84 0.47 8.03 6.88
N ILE A 85 -0.71 7.41 6.84
CA ILE A 85 -1.42 6.96 8.05
C ILE A 85 -0.61 5.88 8.77
N LEU A 86 -0.19 4.84 8.04
CA LEU A 86 0.54 3.71 8.61
C LEU A 86 1.89 4.14 9.17
N SER A 87 2.62 5.01 8.45
CA SER A 87 3.90 5.54 8.93
C SER A 87 3.73 6.42 10.17
N SER A 88 2.71 7.27 10.21
CA SER A 88 2.40 8.10 11.38
C SER A 88 2.11 7.25 12.62
N ILE A 89 1.27 6.22 12.48
CA ILE A 89 0.98 5.27 13.57
C ILE A 89 2.23 4.50 13.97
N TYR A 90 2.99 3.99 13.00
CA TYR A 90 4.18 3.18 13.26
C TYR A 90 5.25 3.97 14.03
N ILE A 91 5.55 5.20 13.60
CA ILE A 91 6.50 6.11 14.27
C ILE A 91 6.05 6.42 15.71
N ARG A 92 4.74 6.55 15.94
CA ARG A 92 4.19 6.87 17.27
C ARG A 92 4.30 5.70 18.24
N VAL A 93 4.08 4.48 17.77
CA VAL A 93 3.97 3.28 18.61
C VAL A 93 5.31 2.54 18.77
N HIS A 94 6.25 2.75 17.85
CA HIS A 94 7.58 2.14 17.90
C HIS A 94 8.67 3.10 18.39
N ASN A 95 9.70 2.52 19.02
CA ASN A 95 10.88 3.28 19.41
C ASN A 95 11.65 3.70 18.15
N LYS A 96 12.19 4.93 18.19
CA LYS A 96 12.99 5.50 17.11
C LYS A 96 14.32 4.73 16.98
N THR A 97 14.33 3.72 16.13
CA THR A 97 15.54 2.94 15.78
C THR A 97 15.94 3.21 14.33
N THR A 98 17.21 2.96 14.00
CA THR A 98 17.70 3.05 12.61
C THR A 98 16.97 2.07 11.70
N ALA A 99 16.65 0.87 12.18
CA ALA A 99 15.87 -0.12 11.45
C ALA A 99 14.46 0.39 11.09
N MET A 100 13.78 1.08 12.02
CA MET A 100 12.47 1.69 11.78
C MET A 100 12.51 2.68 10.60
N LYS A 101 13.57 3.49 10.50
CA LYS A 101 13.72 4.45 9.39
C LYS A 101 13.82 3.74 8.04
N TRP A 102 14.65 2.71 7.95
CA TRP A 102 14.83 1.94 6.72
C TRP A 102 13.56 1.21 6.29
N VAL A 103 12.84 0.61 7.25
CA VAL A 103 11.54 -0.03 6.98
C VAL A 103 10.55 0.96 6.38
N LEU A 104 10.47 2.18 6.91
CA LEU A 104 9.59 3.23 6.38
C LEU A 104 10.02 3.69 4.99
N HIS A 105 11.32 3.90 4.74
CA HIS A 105 11.80 4.30 3.41
C HIS A 105 11.52 3.20 2.37
N ALA A 106 11.76 1.95 2.73
CA ALA A 106 11.44 0.81 1.88
C ALA A 106 9.93 0.76 1.58
N LEU A 107 9.08 0.98 2.58
CA LEU A 107 7.63 1.03 2.41
C LEU A 107 7.20 2.12 1.41
N PHE A 108 7.73 3.35 1.57
CA PHE A 108 7.43 4.46 0.65
C PHE A 108 7.94 4.21 -0.76
N ILE A 109 9.19 3.74 -0.91
CA ILE A 109 9.79 3.48 -2.22
C ILE A 109 8.99 2.40 -2.95
N LEU A 110 8.71 1.27 -2.28
CA LEU A 110 7.97 0.17 -2.90
C LEU A 110 6.52 0.57 -3.23
N GLY A 111 5.85 1.27 -2.31
CA GLY A 111 4.46 1.71 -2.51
C GLY A 111 4.31 2.70 -3.66
N LEU A 112 5.23 3.65 -3.81
CA LEU A 112 5.19 4.61 -4.92
C LEU A 112 5.71 4.01 -6.23
N LEU A 113 6.67 3.08 -6.17
CA LEU A 113 7.24 2.46 -7.36
C LEU A 113 6.24 1.54 -8.06
N ALA A 114 5.34 0.87 -7.32
CA ALA A 114 4.34 -0.01 -7.90
C ALA A 114 3.46 0.69 -8.98
N PRO A 115 2.64 1.70 -8.67
CA PRO A 115 1.80 2.35 -9.68
C PRO A 115 2.63 3.06 -10.78
N LEU A 116 3.82 3.58 -10.47
CA LEU A 116 4.72 4.15 -11.48
C LEU A 116 5.25 3.11 -12.45
N SER A 117 5.62 1.93 -11.96
CA SER A 117 6.09 0.84 -12.81
C SER A 117 4.98 0.27 -13.70
N LEU A 118 3.73 0.26 -13.25
CA LEU A 118 2.59 -0.09 -14.09
C LEU A 118 2.43 0.89 -15.26
N LEU A 119 2.57 2.19 -14.99
CA LEU A 119 2.55 3.22 -16.02
C LEU A 119 3.72 3.05 -17.01
N LEU A 120 4.93 2.81 -16.51
CA LEU A 120 6.11 2.57 -17.34
C LEU A 120 5.99 1.29 -18.17
N ALA A 121 5.28 0.27 -17.66
CA ALA A 121 5.01 -0.95 -18.41
C ALA A 121 4.24 -0.67 -19.69
N TYR A 122 3.21 0.16 -19.60
CA TYR A 122 2.38 0.51 -20.76
C TYR A 122 3.10 1.42 -21.76
N PHE A 123 3.84 2.44 -21.28
CA PHE A 123 4.45 3.44 -22.18
C PHE A 123 5.86 3.12 -22.67
N TRP A 124 6.61 2.25 -21.99
CA TRP A 124 8.06 2.12 -22.22
C TRP A 124 8.52 0.70 -22.56
N SER A 125 8.25 -0.27 -21.68
CA SER A 125 8.67 -1.66 -21.91
C SER A 125 7.85 -2.64 -21.07
N GLU A 126 7.50 -3.77 -21.66
CA GLU A 126 6.87 -4.91 -20.99
C GLU A 126 7.69 -5.44 -19.80
N ASP A 127 9.01 -5.21 -19.76
CA ASP A 127 9.87 -5.61 -18.63
C ASP A 127 9.41 -4.98 -17.29
N PHE A 128 8.81 -3.79 -17.35
CA PHE A 128 8.28 -3.11 -16.16
C PHE A 128 7.06 -3.82 -15.58
N VAL A 129 6.40 -4.74 -16.30
CA VAL A 129 5.35 -5.60 -15.73
C VAL A 129 5.92 -6.43 -14.58
N MET A 130 7.12 -6.99 -14.74
CA MET A 130 7.77 -7.77 -13.68
C MET A 130 8.13 -6.89 -12.49
N VAL A 131 8.62 -5.68 -12.75
CA VAL A 131 8.91 -4.69 -11.71
C VAL A 131 7.65 -4.33 -10.94
N TRP A 132 6.54 -4.11 -11.65
CA TRP A 132 5.24 -3.86 -11.05
C TRP A 132 4.78 -5.01 -10.15
N VAL A 133 4.76 -6.24 -10.65
CA VAL A 133 4.35 -7.40 -9.86
C VAL A 133 5.19 -7.55 -8.58
N VAL A 134 6.52 -7.45 -8.70
CA VAL A 134 7.42 -7.60 -7.55
C VAL A 134 7.23 -6.47 -6.55
N THR A 135 7.19 -5.22 -7.00
CA THR A 135 7.05 -4.07 -6.11
C THR A 135 5.67 -4.02 -5.47
N PHE A 136 4.61 -4.33 -6.22
CA PHE A 136 3.25 -4.45 -5.73
C PHE A 136 3.15 -5.47 -4.60
N LEU A 137 3.67 -6.69 -4.79
CA LEU A 137 3.66 -7.73 -3.76
C LEU A 137 4.51 -7.35 -2.54
N LEU A 138 5.73 -6.86 -2.75
CA LEU A 138 6.63 -6.51 -1.65
C LEU A 138 6.09 -5.38 -0.78
N TRP A 139 5.50 -4.34 -1.39
CA TRP A 139 4.89 -3.24 -0.62
C TRP A 139 3.69 -3.74 0.19
N HIS A 140 2.81 -4.57 -0.39
CA HIS A 140 1.66 -5.15 0.30
C HIS A 140 2.09 -6.00 1.51
N LEU A 141 3.05 -6.91 1.31
CA LEU A 141 3.56 -7.77 2.39
C LEU A 141 4.19 -6.94 3.51
N LEU A 142 4.94 -5.89 3.16
CA LEU A 142 5.55 -5.00 4.15
C LEU A 142 4.49 -4.19 4.91
N ALA A 143 3.48 -3.65 4.22
CA ALA A 143 2.37 -2.92 4.83
C ALA A 143 1.56 -3.79 5.79
N VAL A 144 1.27 -5.05 5.41
CA VAL A 144 0.64 -6.04 6.28
C VAL A 144 1.52 -6.33 7.50
N GLY A 145 2.82 -6.60 7.28
CA GLY A 145 3.76 -6.88 8.37
C GLY A 145 3.85 -5.74 9.39
N ILE A 146 3.93 -4.50 8.91
CA ILE A 146 3.92 -3.30 9.75
C ILE A 146 2.58 -3.19 10.51
N SER A 147 1.46 -3.34 9.82
CA SER A 147 0.12 -3.27 10.44
C SER A 147 -0.02 -4.30 11.56
N LEU A 148 0.36 -5.55 11.31
CA LEU A 148 0.34 -6.64 12.29
C LEU A 148 1.26 -6.37 13.48
N SER A 149 2.45 -5.78 13.26
CA SER A 149 3.39 -5.45 14.34
C SER A 149 2.87 -4.36 15.30
N ILE A 150 1.92 -3.53 14.85
CA ILE A 150 1.34 -2.47 15.67
C ILE A 150 0.29 -3.03 16.64
N PHE A 151 -0.51 -4.03 16.24
CA PHE A 151 -1.59 -4.59 17.05
C PHE A 151 -1.18 -5.00 18.48
N PRO A 152 -0.08 -5.77 18.70
CA PRO A 152 0.34 -6.16 20.04
C PRO A 152 0.72 -4.99 20.95
N ARG A 153 1.04 -3.83 20.36
CA ARG A 153 1.46 -2.62 21.09
C ARG A 153 0.29 -1.69 21.41
N LEU A 154 -0.87 -1.90 20.78
CA LEU A 154 -2.11 -1.25 21.16
C LEU A 154 -2.59 -1.91 22.44
N ASN A 155 -2.15 -1.39 23.59
CA ASN A 155 -2.59 -1.88 24.89
C ASN A 155 -4.07 -1.50 25.09
N PHE A 156 -5.00 -2.38 24.70
CA PHE A 156 -6.45 -2.21 24.86
C PHE A 156 -6.93 -2.29 26.33
N ARG A 157 -6.00 -2.25 27.29
CA ARG A 157 -6.29 -2.29 28.73
C ARG A 157 -6.54 -0.91 29.31
#